data_AF-A0A844EPC1-F1
#
_entry.id   AF-A0A844EPC1-F1
#
_cell.length_a   1.000
_cell.length_b   1.000
_cell.length_c   1.000
_cell.angle_alpha   90.00
_cell.angle_beta   90.00
_cell.angle_gamma   90.00
#
_symmetry.space_group_name_H-M   'P 1'
#
loop_
_entity.id
_entity.type
_entity.pdbx_description
1 polymer ?
#
loop_
_entity_poly.entity_id
_entity_poly.type
_entity_poly.pdbx_seq_one_letter_code
_entity_poly.pdbx_strand_id
1 'polypeptide(L)'
;QQFQFGTLTLLKRAGNQIHWQLSGKIVAERLTAFDDPDFYLESGFIAQSCQYILNQQAEAEIEKENINKGFVLLTTYLSPDKPNDGQEASSIFEIVEPDQTDPNDDTPKN
;
A
#
# COMPACT_ATOMS: atom_id res chain seq x y z
N GLN A 1 3.75 14.91 -10.14
CA GLN A 1 3.19 13.82 -9.31
C GLN A 1 3.32 12.53 -10.11
N GLN A 2 4.21 11.63 -9.73
CA GLN A 2 4.65 10.50 -10.58
C GLN A 2 3.68 9.30 -10.59
N PHE A 3 2.86 9.12 -9.55
CA PHE A 3 2.00 7.95 -9.37
C PHE A 3 0.50 8.21 -9.53
N GLN A 4 0.09 9.45 -9.85
CA GLN A 4 -1.33 9.85 -9.99
C GLN A 4 -2.27 9.39 -8.85
N PHE A 5 -1.76 9.17 -7.63
CA PHE A 5 -2.58 8.84 -6.44
C PHE A 5 -3.35 10.04 -5.87
N GLY A 6 -3.07 11.24 -6.38
CA GLY A 6 -3.55 12.50 -5.82
C GLY A 6 -2.45 13.23 -5.06
N THR A 7 -2.86 14.07 -4.13
CA THR A 7 -2.01 14.94 -3.33
C THR A 7 -1.96 14.44 -1.89
N LEU A 8 -0.78 14.00 -1.46
CA LEU A 8 -0.51 13.64 -0.07
C LEU A 8 -0.03 14.87 0.70
N THR A 9 -0.77 15.25 1.74
CA THR A 9 -0.48 16.39 2.60
C THR A 9 -0.14 15.89 4.01
N LEU A 10 1.01 16.31 4.55
CA LEU A 10 1.35 16.08 5.96
C LEU A 10 0.44 16.93 6.85
N LEU A 11 -0.31 16.28 7.75
CA LEU A 11 -1.14 16.98 8.75
C LEU A 11 -0.37 17.18 10.05
N LYS A 12 0.27 16.12 10.54
CA LYS A 12 0.94 16.10 11.84
C LYS A 12 1.96 14.98 11.89
N ARG A 13 3.06 15.20 12.61
CA ARG A 13 3.98 14.14 13.06
C ARG A 13 4.04 14.17 14.58
N ALA A 14 3.81 13.03 15.23
CA ALA A 14 3.83 12.93 16.68
C ALA A 14 4.30 11.55 17.14
N GLY A 15 5.33 11.52 17.99
CA GLY A 15 5.92 10.27 18.46
C GLY A 15 6.30 9.37 17.29
N ASN A 16 5.75 8.16 17.28
CA ASN A 16 5.95 7.16 16.24
C ASN A 16 4.85 7.16 15.18
N GLN A 17 4.10 8.26 15.03
CA GLN A 17 3.01 8.37 14.06
C GLN A 17 3.20 9.56 13.13
N ILE A 18 2.82 9.37 11.87
CA ILE A 18 2.69 10.43 10.88
C ILE A 18 1.27 10.40 10.32
N HIS A 19 0.57 11.52 10.42
CA HIS A 19 -0.80 11.67 9.95
C HIS A 19 -0.83 12.42 8.63
N TRP A 20 -1.56 11.85 7.68
CA TRP A 20 -1.64 12.32 6.31
C TRP A 20 -3.09 12.58 5.89
N GLN A 21 -3.25 13.49 4.94
CA GLN A 21 -4.45 13.62 4.15
C GLN A 21 -4.11 13.32 2.70
N LEU A 22 -4.78 12.34 2.10
CA LEU A 22 -4.73 12.08 0.67
C LEU A 22 -6.00 12.62 0.02
N SER A 23 -5.83 13.49 -0.97
CA SER A 23 -6.96 14.16 -1.64
C SER A 23 -6.69 14.37 -3.12
N GLY A 24 -7.70 14.85 -3.85
CA GLY A 24 -7.60 15.20 -5.26
C GLY A 24 -8.71 14.55 -6.08
N LYS A 25 -8.73 14.86 -7.39
CA LYS A 25 -9.81 14.44 -8.28
C LYS A 25 -10.01 12.92 -8.29
N ILE A 26 -8.92 12.16 -8.44
CA ILE A 26 -8.98 10.68 -8.47
C ILE A 26 -9.51 10.07 -7.16
N VAL A 27 -9.12 10.64 -6.01
CA VAL A 27 -9.56 10.20 -4.68
C VAL A 27 -11.04 10.48 -4.52
N ALA A 28 -11.47 11.71 -4.84
CA ALA A 28 -12.87 12.11 -4.78
C ALA A 28 -13.75 11.26 -5.68
N GLU A 29 -13.31 10.99 -6.92
CA GLU A 29 -14.03 10.14 -7.86
C GLU A 29 -14.21 8.72 -7.31
N ARG A 30 -13.16 8.09 -6.78
CA ARG A 30 -13.25 6.75 -6.17
C ARG A 30 -14.19 6.74 -4.97
N LEU A 31 -14.08 7.71 -4.07
CA LEU A 31 -14.95 7.83 -2.88
C LEU A 31 -16.44 7.96 -3.25
N THR A 32 -16.76 8.50 -4.42
CA THR A 32 -18.14 8.62 -4.90
C THR A 32 -18.62 7.46 -5.77
N ALA A 33 -17.69 6.72 -6.39
CA ALA A 33 -18.00 5.68 -7.35
C ALA A 33 -18.21 4.30 -6.71
N PHE A 34 -17.68 4.08 -5.51
CA PHE A 34 -17.73 2.81 -4.81
C PHE A 34 -18.34 2.97 -3.41
N ASP A 35 -19.13 2.00 -2.99
CA ASP A 35 -19.72 1.96 -1.64
C ASP A 35 -18.67 1.66 -0.55
N ASP A 36 -17.61 0.93 -0.92
CA ASP A 36 -16.47 0.56 -0.07
C ASP A 36 -15.15 0.82 -0.82
N PRO A 37 -14.70 2.07 -0.89
CA PRO A 37 -13.52 2.46 -1.66
C PRO A 37 -12.22 2.10 -0.91
N ASP A 38 -11.39 1.24 -1.49
CA ASP A 38 -10.08 0.94 -0.92
C ASP A 38 -8.96 1.88 -1.41
N PHE A 39 -7.99 2.11 -0.53
CA PHE A 39 -6.75 2.87 -0.81
C PHE A 39 -5.52 2.09 -0.34
N TYR A 40 -5.56 0.75 -0.44
CA TYR A 40 -4.51 -0.10 0.11
C TYR A 40 -3.20 0.06 -0.62
N LEU A 41 -3.23 0.24 -1.95
CA LEU A 41 -2.04 0.51 -2.74
C LEU A 41 -1.35 1.81 -2.28
N GLU A 42 -2.12 2.88 -2.07
CA GLU A 42 -1.61 4.15 -1.59
C GLU A 42 -1.05 4.02 -0.18
N SER A 43 -1.75 3.33 0.73
CA SER A 43 -1.27 3.10 2.08
C SER A 43 0.05 2.31 2.11
N GLY A 44 0.16 1.20 1.37
CA GLY A 44 1.37 0.40 1.26
C GLY A 44 2.53 1.18 0.65
N PHE A 45 2.25 1.99 -0.39
CA PHE A 45 3.26 2.86 -0.99
C PHE A 45 3.77 3.93 -0.02
N ILE A 46 2.88 4.53 0.77
CA ILE A 46 3.25 5.53 1.80
C ILE A 46 4.09 4.87 2.90
N ALA A 47 3.70 3.68 3.36
CA ALA A 47 4.44 2.89 4.34
C ALA A 47 5.85 2.57 3.85
N GLN A 48 5.98 1.96 2.67
CA GLN A 48 7.28 1.63 2.05
C GLN A 48 8.15 2.86 1.84
N SER A 49 7.54 3.98 1.42
CA SER A 49 8.23 5.26 1.27
C SER A 49 8.76 5.78 2.61
N CYS A 50 7.96 5.71 3.67
CA CYS A 50 8.40 6.08 5.01
C CYS A 50 9.52 5.15 5.51
N GLN A 51 9.43 3.86 5.25
CA GLN A 51 10.47 2.87 5.55
C GLN A 51 11.80 3.26 4.92
N TYR A 52 11.80 3.53 3.62
CA TYR A 52 12.98 3.90 2.87
C TYR A 52 13.58 5.24 3.34
N ILE A 53 12.74 6.26 3.56
CA ILE A 53 13.20 7.62 3.90
C ILE A 53 13.68 7.70 5.35
N LEU A 54 13.02 7.00 6.27
CA LEU A 54 13.27 7.13 7.72
C LEU A 54 14.15 6.02 8.28
N ASN A 55 14.40 4.95 7.52
CA ASN A 55 15.11 3.76 7.96
C ASN A 55 14.52 3.16 9.25
N GLN A 56 13.19 3.05 9.28
CA GLN A 56 12.40 2.45 10.36
C GLN A 56 11.32 1.57 9.74
N GLN A 57 10.97 0.44 10.35
CA GLN A 57 9.79 -0.30 9.89
C GLN A 57 8.55 0.60 9.98
N ALA A 58 7.69 0.54 8.97
CA ALA A 58 6.54 1.42 8.85
C ALA A 58 5.35 0.68 8.26
N GLU A 59 4.17 0.95 8.79
CA GLU A 59 2.89 0.44 8.29
C GLU A 59 1.91 1.62 8.23
N ALA A 60 1.07 1.69 7.20
CA ALA A 60 0.10 2.75 7.04
C ALA A 60 -1.31 2.19 6.94
N GLU A 61 -2.24 2.87 7.60
CA GLU A 61 -3.64 2.48 7.69
C GLU A 61 -4.54 3.67 7.32
N ILE A 62 -5.71 3.35 6.75
CA ILE A 62 -6.78 4.32 6.49
C ILE A 62 -7.58 4.49 7.78
N GLU A 63 -7.56 5.69 8.35
CA GLU A 63 -8.28 6.00 9.59
C GLU A 63 -9.74 6.36 9.32
N LYS A 64 -9.95 7.14 8.26
CA LYS A 64 -11.25 7.73 7.96
C LYS A 64 -11.35 8.22 6.53
N GLU A 65 -12.49 7.94 5.91
CA GLU A 65 -12.90 8.53 4.65
C GLU A 65 -13.82 9.74 4.87
N ASN A 66 -13.70 10.74 4.00
CA ASN A 66 -14.61 11.86 3.96
C ASN A 66 -15.13 12.06 2.54
N ILE A 67 -16.13 11.28 2.17
CA ILE A 67 -16.77 11.29 0.84
C ILE A 67 -17.21 12.70 0.46
N ASN A 68 -17.89 13.41 1.37
CA ASN A 68 -18.40 14.77 1.14
C ASN A 68 -17.30 15.79 0.81
N LYS A 69 -16.09 15.60 1.33
CA LYS A 69 -14.95 16.51 1.10
C LYS A 69 -13.90 15.92 0.14
N GLY A 70 -14.09 14.70 -0.36
CA GLY A 70 -13.22 14.07 -1.35
C GLY A 70 -11.80 13.80 -0.85
N PHE A 71 -11.63 13.37 0.39
CA PHE A 71 -10.31 12.99 0.93
C PHE A 71 -10.39 11.80 1.87
N VAL A 72 -9.23 11.17 2.08
CA VAL A 72 -9.01 10.14 3.10
C VAL A 72 -7.90 10.55 4.06
N LEU A 73 -8.05 10.16 5.32
CA LEU A 73 -7.04 10.33 6.35
C LEU A 73 -6.30 9.01 6.55
N LEU A 74 -4.97 9.08 6.57
CA LEU A 74 -4.12 7.92 6.82
C LEU A 74 -3.19 8.20 7.99
N THR A 75 -2.87 7.16 8.76
CA THR A 75 -1.79 7.19 9.75
C THR A 75 -0.72 6.20 9.33
N THR A 76 0.53 6.64 9.31
CA THR A 76 1.70 5.76 9.25
C THR A 76 2.26 5.58 10.65
N TYR A 77 2.31 4.34 11.12
CA TYR A 77 2.96 3.93 12.35
C TYR A 77 4.40 3.54 12.07
N LEU A 78 5.32 4.02 12.88
CA LEU A 78 6.74 3.74 12.82
C LEU A 78 7.12 2.81 13.97
N SER A 79 7.89 1.77 13.67
CA SER A 79 8.57 0.96 14.68
C SER A 79 9.89 1.63 15.08
N PRO A 80 10.33 1.51 16.35
CA PRO A 80 11.71 1.81 16.71
C PRO A 80 12.72 0.88 16.01
N ASP A 81 12.28 -0.30 15.58
CA ASP A 81 13.12 -1.27 14.89
C ASP A 81 13.47 -0.79 13.48
N LYS A 82 14.71 -1.06 13.09
CA LYS A 82 15.13 -0.89 11.70
C LYS A 82 14.37 -1.88 10.81
N PRO A 83 14.13 -1.55 9.54
CA PRO A 83 13.77 -2.56 8.55
C PRO A 83 14.82 -3.68 8.60
N ASN A 84 14.43 -4.93 8.30
CA ASN A 84 15.38 -6.03 8.23
C ASN A 84 16.42 -5.77 7.12
N ASP A 85 17.56 -5.19 7.52
CA ASP A 85 18.69 -4.90 6.65
C ASP A 85 19.18 -6.22 6.01
N GLY A 86 19.20 -6.28 4.68
CA GLY A 86 19.73 -7.43 3.92
C GLY A 86 18.71 -8.33 3.22
N GLN A 87 17.40 -8.08 3.38
CA GLN A 87 16.34 -8.70 2.56
C GLN A 87 15.78 -7.75 1.49
N GLU A 88 16.58 -6.80 1.02
CA GLU A 88 16.17 -5.99 -0.12
C GLU A 88 16.14 -6.87 -1.38
N ALA A 89 14.93 -7.05 -1.92
CA ALA A 89 14.76 -7.76 -3.18
C ALA A 89 15.41 -6.94 -4.30
N SER A 90 16.33 -7.56 -5.04
CA SER A 90 16.94 -6.96 -6.24
C SER A 90 15.96 -6.85 -7.42
N SER A 91 14.77 -7.45 -7.28
CA SER A 91 13.68 -7.49 -8.26
C SER A 91 12.35 -7.27 -7.54
N ILE A 92 11.38 -6.63 -8.18
CA ILE A 92 10.08 -6.28 -7.57
C ILE A 92 9.27 -7.54 -7.22
N PHE A 93 9.24 -8.52 -8.13
CA PHE A 93 8.72 -9.87 -7.91
C PHE A 93 9.24 -10.80 -9.01
N GLU A 94 9.24 -12.10 -8.72
CA GLU A 94 9.43 -13.16 -9.70
C GLU A 94 8.06 -13.75 -10.06
N ILE A 95 7.75 -13.83 -11.36
CA ILE A 95 6.52 -14.48 -11.82
C ILE A 95 6.81 -15.98 -11.91
N VAL A 96 6.19 -16.78 -11.05
CA VAL A 96 6.23 -18.23 -11.15
C VAL A 96 5.03 -18.69 -11.97
N GLU A 97 5.26 -19.20 -13.18
CA GLU A 97 4.22 -19.80 -14.00
C GLU A 97 3.87 -21.20 -13.48
N PRO A 98 2.59 -21.59 -13.42
CA PRO A 98 2.22 -22.96 -13.06
C PRO A 98 2.71 -23.92 -14.16
N ASP A 99 3.38 -25.03 -13.77
CA ASP A 99 3.75 -26.09 -14.69
C ASP A 99 2.53 -26.54 -15.50
N GLN A 100 2.63 -26.48 -16.83
CA GLN A 100 1.65 -27.11 -17.70
C GLN A 100 1.69 -28.61 -17.42
N THR A 101 0.73 -29.10 -16.65
CA THR A 101 0.56 -30.54 -16.40
C THR A 101 0.46 -31.28 -17.73
N ASP A 102 1.39 -32.22 -17.91
CA ASP A 102 1.57 -33.05 -19.10
C ASP A 102 0.26 -33.82 -19.39
N PRO A 103 -0.33 -33.76 -20.60
CA PRO A 103 -1.67 -34.33 -20.89
C PRO A 103 -1.75 -35.87 -20.84
N ASN A 104 -0.72 -36.58 -20.40
CA ASN A 104 -0.57 -38.03 -20.57
C ASN A 104 -0.51 -38.84 -19.27
N ASP A 105 -0.89 -38.29 -18.11
CA ASP A 105 -1.12 -39.13 -16.92
C ASP A 105 -2.48 -39.84 -16.99
N ASP A 106 -2.58 -40.77 -17.93
CA ASP A 106 -3.69 -41.72 -18.06
C ASP A 106 -3.20 -43.08 -17.52
N THR A 107 -2.97 -43.13 -16.21
CA THR A 107 -2.69 -44.40 -15.52
C THR A 107 -3.91 -44.83 -14.71
N PRO A 108 -4.74 -45.79 -15.17
CA PRO A 108 -5.80 -46.34 -14.34
C PRO A 108 -5.17 -47.19 -13.24
N LYS A 109 -5.45 -46.85 -11.98
CA LYS A 109 -5.19 -47.76 -10.87
C LYS A 109 -6.18 -48.93 -10.94
N ASN A 110 -5.69 -50.10 -11.37
CA ASN A 110 -6.02 -51.40 -10.80
C ASN A 110 -5.06 -52.50 -11.28
#